data_AF-A0A7C4G3N9-F1
#
_entry.id   AF-A0A7C4G3N9-F1
#
_cell.length_a   1.000
_cell.length_b   1.000
_cell.length_c   1.000
_cell.angle_alpha   90.00
_cell.angle_beta   90.00
_cell.angle_gamma   90.00
#
_symmetry.space_group_name_H-M   'P 1'
#
loop_
_entity.id
_entity.type
_entity.pdbx_description
1 polymer ?
#
loop_
_entity_poly.entity_id
_entity_poly.type
_entity_poly.pdbx_seq_one_letter_code
_entity_poly.pdbx_strand_id
1 'polypeptide(L)'
;MEEKYTFSSLISCILNLENQVALFYREISQKVENKELSFFLLSLSESYLRNIELINKRRRETIVEMVLEPISGLNLSSYIAKINSIINSGEIDNLDKAIQLNKVLEELYVKASFKIASISPDTSELLSRLSRKKSDERRKLEEFKAYSS
;
A
#
# COMPACT_ATOMS: atom_id res chain seq x y z
N MET A 1 -19.89 -16.05 -1.88
CA MET A 1 -20.48 -14.72 -1.64
C MET A 1 -19.47 -13.68 -2.09
N GLU A 2 -19.92 -12.66 -2.82
CA GLU A 2 -19.07 -11.54 -3.19
C GLU A 2 -18.96 -10.57 -2.01
N GLU A 3 -17.73 -10.19 -1.62
CA GLU A 3 -17.51 -9.22 -0.54
C GLU A 3 -18.01 -7.84 -0.96
N LYS A 4 -18.71 -7.16 -0.04
CA LYS A 4 -19.25 -5.81 -0.25
C LYS A 4 -18.71 -4.86 0.80
N TYR A 5 -18.27 -3.69 0.36
CA TYR A 5 -17.63 -2.68 1.19
C TYR A 5 -18.28 -1.32 1.01
N THR A 6 -18.33 -0.53 2.07
CA THR A 6 -18.56 0.92 1.95
C THR A 6 -17.25 1.61 1.60
N PHE A 7 -17.30 2.78 0.98
CA PHE A 7 -16.12 3.62 0.76
C PHE A 7 -15.32 3.82 2.06
N SER A 8 -15.99 4.19 3.15
CA SER A 8 -15.35 4.37 4.45
C SER A 8 -14.63 3.12 4.95
N SER A 9 -15.22 1.94 4.78
CA SER A 9 -14.59 0.67 5.19
C SER A 9 -13.36 0.34 4.35
N LEU A 10 -13.44 0.54 3.03
CA LEU A 10 -12.32 0.34 2.11
C LEU A 10 -11.16 1.28 2.46
N ILE A 11 -11.43 2.57 2.60
CA ILE A 11 -10.37 3.54 2.91
C ILE A 11 -9.76 3.27 4.28
N SER A 12 -10.57 2.91 5.27
CA SER A 12 -10.04 2.56 6.60
C SER A 12 -9.13 1.32 6.54
N CYS A 13 -9.47 0.34 5.70
CA CYS A 13 -8.60 -0.80 5.43
C CYS A 13 -7.28 -0.38 4.78
N ILE A 14 -7.33 0.44 3.72
CA ILE A 14 -6.12 0.95 3.05
C ILE A 14 -5.23 1.73 4.03
N LEU A 15 -5.81 2.59 4.88
CA LEU A 15 -5.07 3.35 5.89
C LEU A 15 -4.37 2.42 6.90
N ASN A 16 -5.05 1.35 7.32
CA ASN A 16 -4.46 0.37 8.21
C ASN A 16 -3.31 -0.41 7.54
N LEU A 17 -3.45 -0.72 6.26
CA LEU A 17 -2.36 -1.35 5.48
C LEU A 17 -1.19 -0.39 5.33
N GLU A 18 -1.42 0.88 4.99
CA GLU A 18 -0.36 1.88 4.86
C GLU A 18 0.44 2.00 6.18
N ASN A 19 -0.23 1.99 7.33
CA ASN A 19 0.43 2.05 8.62
C ASN A 19 1.28 0.79 8.91
N GLN A 20 0.73 -0.40 8.67
CA GLN A 20 1.47 -1.66 8.83
C GLN A 20 2.71 -1.70 7.96
N VAL A 21 2.59 -1.24 6.71
CA VAL A 21 3.70 -1.23 5.76
C VAL A 21 4.75 -0.18 6.13
N ALA A 22 4.34 0.98 6.65
CA ALA A 22 5.27 1.97 7.20
C ALA A 22 6.12 1.39 8.32
N LEU A 23 5.49 0.70 9.27
CA LEU A 23 6.18 0.04 10.38
C LEU A 23 7.14 -1.04 9.86
N PHE A 24 6.70 -1.88 8.94
CA PHE A 24 7.56 -2.87 8.29
C PHE A 24 8.82 -2.23 7.70
N TYR A 25 8.68 -1.17 6.88
CA TYR A 25 9.82 -0.48 6.25
C TYR A 25 10.78 0.11 7.27
N ARG A 26 10.26 0.70 8.34
CA ARG A 26 11.07 1.24 9.44
C ARG A 26 11.84 0.15 10.19
N GLU A 27 11.22 -1.01 10.42
CA GLU A 27 11.89 -2.12 11.09
C GLU A 27 13.01 -2.71 10.24
N ILE A 28 12.77 -2.91 8.94
CA ILE A 28 13.80 -3.46 8.07
C ILE A 28 14.93 -2.47 7.79
N SER A 29 14.65 -1.15 7.76
CA SER A 29 15.70 -0.12 7.60
C SER A 29 16.73 -0.14 8.72
N GLN A 30 16.33 -0.57 9.93
CA GLN A 30 17.22 -0.69 11.09
C GLN A 30 18.06 -1.98 11.09
N LYS A 31 17.67 -2.97 10.27
CA LYS A 31 18.31 -4.30 10.22
C LYS A 31 19.28 -4.45 9.05
N VAL A 32 19.19 -3.57 8.04
CA VAL A 32 20.07 -3.61 6.87
C VAL A 32 21.40 -2.91 7.16
N GLU A 33 22.50 -3.52 6.74
CA GLU A 33 23.85 -2.95 6.91
C GLU A 33 24.17 -1.89 5.86
N ASN A 34 23.63 -2.05 4.64
CA ASN A 34 23.80 -1.08 3.56
C ASN A 34 23.09 0.23 3.92
N LYS A 35 23.88 1.29 4.14
CA LYS A 35 23.38 2.62 4.54
C LYS A 35 22.47 3.25 3.49
N GLU A 36 22.78 3.10 2.21
CA GLU A 36 21.96 3.67 1.12
C GLU A 36 20.58 3.00 1.07
N LEU A 37 20.55 1.67 1.17
CA LEU A 37 19.31 0.90 1.28
C LEU A 37 18.55 1.27 2.56
N SER A 38 19.24 1.41 3.70
CA SER A 38 18.63 1.85 4.96
C SER A 38 17.92 3.20 4.82
N PHE A 39 18.60 4.20 4.25
CA PHE A 39 18.01 5.52 3.99
C PHE A 39 16.81 5.44 3.04
N PHE A 40 16.93 4.64 1.98
CA PHE A 40 15.84 4.44 1.04
C PHE A 40 14.61 3.83 1.74
N LEU A 41 14.76 2.74 2.48
CA LEU A 41 13.68 2.08 3.22
C LEU A 41 13.05 3.02 4.27
N LEU A 42 13.85 3.82 4.97
CA LEU A 42 13.34 4.82 5.90
C LEU A 42 12.50 5.88 5.18
N SER A 43 12.95 6.35 4.01
CA SER A 43 12.19 7.30 3.19
C SER A 43 10.86 6.71 2.70
N LEU A 44 10.80 5.40 2.47
CA LEU A 44 9.56 4.69 2.16
C LEU A 44 8.62 4.76 3.36
N SER A 45 9.07 4.35 4.55
CA SER A 45 8.27 4.44 5.78
C SER A 45 7.65 5.83 5.96
N GLU A 46 8.45 6.90 5.84
CA GLU A 46 7.93 8.26 5.93
C GLU A 46 6.92 8.60 4.83
N SER A 47 7.13 8.09 3.61
CA SER A 47 6.17 8.28 2.53
C SER A 47 4.83 7.63 2.84
N TYR A 48 4.80 6.44 3.42
CA TYR A 48 3.56 5.77 3.81
C TYR A 48 2.82 6.57 4.89
N LEU A 49 3.53 7.13 5.86
CA LEU A 49 2.93 8.02 6.86
C LEU A 49 2.32 9.29 6.22
N ARG A 50 3.01 9.91 5.26
CA ARG A 50 2.46 11.04 4.49
C ARG A 50 1.23 10.64 3.67
N ASN A 51 1.22 9.44 3.08
CA ASN A 51 0.06 8.94 2.35
C ASN A 51 -1.16 8.77 3.26
N ILE A 52 -0.98 8.28 4.50
CA ILE A 52 -2.06 8.16 5.49
C ILE A 52 -2.74 9.50 5.73
N GLU A 53 -1.97 10.59 5.86
CA GLU A 53 -2.51 11.94 6.04
C GLU A 53 -3.31 12.40 4.81
N LEU A 54 -2.75 12.19 3.61
CA LEU A 54 -3.40 12.56 2.35
C LEU A 54 -4.71 11.79 2.12
N ILE A 55 -4.69 10.47 2.29
CA ILE A 55 -5.86 9.60 2.14
C ILE A 55 -6.93 9.98 3.19
N ASN A 56 -6.52 10.25 4.43
CA ASN A 56 -7.46 10.71 5.46
C ASN A 56 -8.11 12.05 5.12
N LYS A 57 -7.33 12.98 4.57
CA LYS A 57 -7.86 14.26 4.10
C LYS A 57 -8.93 14.05 3.03
N ARG A 58 -8.63 13.25 1.99
CA ARG A 58 -9.58 12.92 0.92
C ARG A 58 -10.83 12.18 1.43
N ARG A 59 -10.67 11.26 2.38
CA ARG A 59 -11.80 10.57 3.02
C ARG A 59 -12.78 11.57 3.65
N ARG A 60 -12.30 12.58 4.37
CA ARG A 60 -13.16 13.59 5.02
C ARG A 60 -13.87 14.47 3.99
N GLU A 61 -13.21 14.79 2.89
CA GLU A 61 -13.78 15.57 1.78
C GLU A 61 -14.88 14.78 1.05
N THR A 62 -14.67 13.48 0.81
CA THR A 62 -15.63 12.61 0.12
C THR A 62 -16.85 12.21 0.96
N ILE A 63 -16.73 12.05 2.28
CA ILE A 63 -17.87 11.65 3.14
C ILE A 63 -19.01 12.69 3.11
N VAL A 64 -18.74 13.93 2.68
CA VAL A 64 -19.75 14.97 2.46
C VAL A 64 -20.66 14.63 1.25
N GLU A 65 -20.19 13.79 0.31
CA GLU A 65 -20.93 13.31 -0.85
C GLU A 65 -21.49 11.90 -0.57
N MET A 66 -22.76 11.81 -0.17
CA MET A 66 -23.41 10.57 0.26
C MET A 66 -23.67 9.60 -0.92
N VAL A 67 -22.70 8.76 -1.28
CA VAL A 67 -22.91 7.65 -2.22
C VAL A 67 -23.08 6.34 -1.45
N LEU A 68 -24.24 5.71 -1.61
CA LEU A 68 -24.66 4.49 -0.89
C LEU A 68 -24.34 3.18 -1.64
N GLU A 69 -23.72 3.26 -2.80
CA GLU A 69 -23.43 2.05 -3.59
C GLU A 69 -22.32 1.21 -2.95
N PRO A 70 -22.56 -0.10 -2.74
CA PRO A 70 -21.55 -0.98 -2.18
C PRO A 70 -20.46 -1.28 -3.22
N ILE A 71 -19.20 -1.16 -2.80
CA ILE A 71 -18.03 -1.56 -3.59
C ILE A 71 -17.89 -3.07 -3.50
N SER A 72 -17.98 -3.76 -4.64
CA SER A 72 -17.85 -5.22 -4.71
C SER A 72 -16.68 -5.68 -5.58
N GLY A 73 -16.25 -6.93 -5.37
CA GLY A 73 -15.26 -7.59 -6.23
C GLY A 73 -13.80 -7.18 -6.01
N LEU A 74 -13.48 -6.53 -4.89
CA LEU A 74 -12.10 -6.16 -4.55
C LEU A 74 -11.32 -7.30 -3.84
N ASN A 75 -12.04 -8.22 -3.18
CA ASN A 75 -11.49 -9.31 -2.37
C ASN A 75 -10.42 -8.82 -1.36
N LEU A 76 -10.79 -7.85 -0.50
CA LEU A 76 -9.83 -7.18 0.40
C LEU A 76 -9.21 -8.17 1.40
N SER A 77 -10.00 -9.14 1.87
CA SER A 77 -9.53 -10.13 2.84
C SER A 77 -8.33 -10.92 2.31
N SER A 78 -8.35 -11.29 1.03
CA SER A 78 -7.25 -11.97 0.35
C SER A 78 -6.00 -11.09 0.27
N TYR A 79 -6.14 -9.80 -0.05
CA TYR A 79 -5.02 -8.86 -0.07
C TYR A 79 -4.39 -8.69 1.32
N ILE A 80 -5.22 -8.52 2.35
CA ILE A 80 -4.74 -8.41 3.74
C ILE A 80 -3.99 -9.67 4.16
N ALA A 81 -4.56 -10.85 3.90
CA ALA A 81 -3.92 -12.11 4.23
C ALA A 81 -2.56 -12.26 3.53
N LYS A 82 -2.48 -11.90 2.25
CA LYS A 82 -1.24 -11.96 1.46
C LYS A 82 -0.18 -10.99 2.00
N ILE A 83 -0.56 -9.75 2.32
CA ILE A 83 0.35 -8.75 2.90
C ILE A 83 0.89 -9.24 4.25
N ASN A 84 0.02 -9.71 5.13
CA ASN A 84 0.41 -10.22 6.44
C ASN A 84 1.33 -11.44 6.33
N SER A 85 1.04 -12.34 5.38
CA SER A 85 1.90 -13.50 5.11
C SER A 85 3.30 -13.09 4.65
N ILE A 86 3.42 -12.05 3.81
CA ILE A 86 4.71 -11.55 3.34
C ILE A 86 5.49 -10.93 4.51
N ILE A 87 4.86 -10.03 5.27
CA ILE A 87 5.51 -9.32 6.39
C ILE A 87 6.02 -10.31 7.44
N ASN A 88 5.17 -11.27 7.82
CA ASN A 88 5.46 -12.22 8.90
C ASN A 88 6.26 -13.45 8.49
N SER A 89 6.55 -13.65 7.19
CA SER A 89 7.31 -14.82 6.73
C SER A 89 8.71 -14.84 7.34
N GLY A 90 9.12 -15.93 8.00
CA GLY A 90 10.50 -16.08 8.48
C GLY A 90 11.47 -16.54 7.39
N GLU A 91 10.95 -17.03 6.26
CA GLU A 91 11.71 -17.76 5.24
C GLU A 91 12.20 -16.85 4.10
N ILE A 92 11.55 -15.71 3.92
CA ILE A 92 11.84 -14.74 2.86
C ILE A 92 12.73 -13.64 3.44
N ASP A 93 13.81 -13.26 2.75
CA ASP A 93 14.63 -12.15 3.19
C ASP A 93 13.86 -10.81 3.15
N ASN A 94 14.34 -9.82 3.92
CA ASN A 94 13.62 -8.56 4.08
C ASN A 94 13.48 -7.77 2.77
N LEU A 95 14.43 -7.90 1.84
CA LEU A 95 14.40 -7.18 0.57
C LEU A 95 13.40 -7.82 -0.39
N ASP A 96 13.37 -9.15 -0.44
CA ASP A 96 12.36 -9.89 -1.21
C ASP A 96 10.95 -9.67 -0.67
N LYS A 97 10.78 -9.59 0.65
CA LYS A 97 9.50 -9.16 1.24
C LYS A 97 9.08 -7.79 0.73
N ALA A 98 9.99 -6.81 0.73
CA ALA A 98 9.71 -5.46 0.26
C ALA A 98 9.31 -5.43 -1.23
N ILE A 99 9.99 -6.18 -2.08
CA ILE A 99 9.68 -6.32 -3.52
C ILE A 99 8.29 -6.93 -3.72
N GLN A 100 8.01 -8.05 -3.05
CA GLN A 100 6.70 -8.72 -3.13
C GLN A 100 5.58 -7.84 -2.59
N LEU A 101 5.82 -7.12 -1.49
CA LEU A 101 4.85 -6.23 -0.88
C LEU A 101 4.47 -5.08 -1.81
N ASN A 102 5.44 -4.47 -2.49
CA ASN A 102 5.15 -3.42 -3.49
C ASN A 102 4.27 -3.95 -4.63
N LYS A 103 4.53 -5.15 -5.12
CA LYS A 103 3.70 -5.78 -6.16
C LYS A 103 2.25 -5.97 -5.71
N VAL A 104 2.04 -6.48 -4.50
CA VAL A 104 0.69 -6.70 -3.97
C VAL A 104 -0.05 -5.39 -3.73
N LEU A 105 0.64 -4.36 -3.22
CA LEU A 105 0.07 -3.04 -2.99
C LEU A 105 -0.25 -2.31 -4.30
N GLU A 106 0.60 -2.44 -5.32
CA GLU A 106 0.32 -1.93 -6.66
C GLU A 106 -1.00 -2.49 -7.19
N GLU A 107 -1.15 -3.83 -7.18
CA GLU A 107 -2.37 -4.51 -7.63
C GLU A 107 -3.61 -4.05 -6.85
N LEU A 108 -3.49 -3.94 -5.51
CA LEU A 108 -4.58 -3.46 -4.66
C LEU A 108 -4.98 -2.03 -5.02
N TYR A 109 -4.03 -1.12 -5.17
CA TYR A 109 -4.30 0.30 -5.46
C TYR A 109 -4.86 0.51 -6.86
N VAL A 110 -4.41 -0.24 -7.86
CA VAL A 110 -5.01 -0.23 -9.20
C VAL A 110 -6.47 -0.68 -9.12
N LYS A 111 -6.76 -1.80 -8.46
CA LYS A 111 -8.14 -2.29 -8.36
C LYS A 111 -9.03 -1.34 -7.55
N ALA A 112 -8.52 -0.82 -6.43
CA ALA A 112 -9.26 0.08 -5.55
C ALA A 112 -9.57 1.41 -6.24
N SER A 113 -8.60 1.99 -6.96
CA SER A 113 -8.81 3.23 -7.73
C SER A 113 -9.92 3.08 -8.75
N PHE A 114 -9.91 2.00 -9.55
CA PHE A 114 -10.95 1.75 -10.54
C PHE A 114 -12.34 1.64 -9.89
N LYS A 115 -12.43 0.94 -8.76
CA LYS A 115 -13.71 0.68 -8.07
C LYS A 115 -14.32 1.89 -7.38
N ILE A 116 -13.51 2.90 -7.03
CA ILE A 116 -13.99 4.12 -6.38
C ILE A 116 -14.04 5.32 -7.32
N ALA A 117 -13.72 5.16 -8.62
CA ALA A 117 -13.63 6.28 -9.55
C ALA A 117 -14.91 7.10 -9.67
N SER A 118 -16.08 6.45 -9.61
CA SER A 118 -17.39 7.11 -9.63
C SER A 118 -17.81 7.69 -8.27
N ILE A 119 -17.25 7.19 -7.17
CA ILE A 119 -17.59 7.58 -5.80
C ILE A 119 -16.71 8.75 -5.33
N SER A 120 -15.42 8.70 -5.68
CA SER A 120 -14.42 9.68 -5.29
C SER A 120 -13.33 9.74 -6.36
N PRO A 121 -13.52 10.56 -7.40
CA PRO A 121 -12.54 10.75 -8.45
C PRO A 121 -11.16 11.15 -7.90
N ASP A 122 -11.13 12.06 -6.93
CA ASP A 122 -9.91 12.52 -6.26
C ASP A 122 -9.17 11.39 -5.53
N THR A 123 -9.89 10.53 -4.81
CA THR A 123 -9.26 9.40 -4.10
C THR A 123 -8.83 8.32 -5.09
N SER A 124 -9.59 8.11 -6.16
CA SER A 124 -9.21 7.22 -7.26
C SER A 124 -7.90 7.66 -7.92
N GLU A 125 -7.78 8.94 -8.25
CA GLU A 125 -6.55 9.51 -8.81
C GLU A 125 -5.36 9.34 -7.86
N LEU A 126 -5.57 9.62 -6.56
CA LEU A 126 -4.54 9.42 -5.55
C LEU A 126 -4.07 7.96 -5.50
N LEU A 127 -4.98 6.99 -5.44
CA LEU A 127 -4.62 5.56 -5.42
C LEU A 127 -3.92 5.12 -6.71
N SER A 128 -4.35 5.64 -7.87
CA SER A 128 -3.69 5.39 -9.16
C SER A 128 -2.26 5.94 -9.20
N ARG A 129 -2.02 7.12 -8.60
CA ARG A 129 -0.66 7.66 -8.44
C ARG A 129 0.18 6.83 -7.48
N LEU A 130 -0.41 6.36 -6.38
CA LEU A 130 0.27 5.50 -5.42
C LEU A 130 0.66 4.15 -6.03
N SER A 131 -0.18 3.56 -6.88
CA SER A 131 0.16 2.29 -7.54
C SER A 131 1.39 2.43 -8.46
N ARG A 132 1.45 3.49 -9.27
CA ARG A 132 2.63 3.79 -10.10
C ARG A 132 3.88 3.95 -9.25
N LYS A 133 3.75 4.65 -8.12
CA LYS A 133 4.85 4.80 -7.17
C LYS A 133 5.33 3.45 -6.63
N LYS A 134 4.45 2.49 -6.34
CA LYS A 134 4.85 1.13 -5.92
C LYS A 134 5.68 0.41 -6.98
N SER A 135 5.35 0.58 -8.27
CA SER A 135 6.17 0.03 -9.35
C SER A 135 7.57 0.65 -9.39
N ASP A 136 7.68 1.96 -9.20
CA ASP A 136 8.98 2.65 -9.17
C ASP A 136 9.83 2.24 -7.95
N GLU A 137 9.19 2.13 -6.78
CA GLU A 137 9.84 1.66 -5.56
C GLU A 137 10.30 0.21 -5.68
N ARG A 138 9.48 -0.67 -6.26
CA ARG A 138 9.84 -2.07 -6.54
C ARG A 138 11.09 -2.15 -7.40
N ARG A 139 11.13 -1.41 -8.51
CA ARG A 139 12.28 -1.39 -9.42
C ARG A 139 13.57 -0.98 -8.70
N LYS A 140 13.51 0.06 -7.85
CA LYS A 140 14.67 0.47 -7.04
C LYS A 140 15.12 -0.61 -6.06
N LEU A 141 14.18 -1.33 -5.42
CA LEU A 141 14.52 -2.45 -4.55
C LEU A 141 15.16 -3.61 -5.31
N GLU A 142 14.68 -3.89 -6.52
CA GLU A 142 15.29 -4.89 -7.42
C GLU A 142 16.71 -4.49 -7.84
N GLU A 143 16.96 -3.20 -8.11
CA GLU A 143 18.30 -2.66 -8.36
C GLU A 143 19.21 -2.88 -7.15
N PHE A 144 18.79 -2.50 -5.94
CA PHE A 144 19.56 -2.77 -4.72
C PHE A 144 19.87 -4.26 -4.53
N LYS A 145 18.94 -5.14 -4.88
CA LYS A 145 19.14 -6.59 -4.80
C LYS A 145 20.19 -7.07 -5.80
N ALA A 146 20.13 -6.58 -7.03
CA ALA A 146 21.08 -6.93 -8.09
C ALA A 146 22.52 -6.50 -7.77
N TYR A 147 22.71 -5.37 -7.07
CA TYR A 147 24.03 -4.92 -6.63
C TYR A 147 24.54 -5.59 -5.35
N SER A 148 23.69 -6.32 -4.64
CA SER A 148 24.03 -7.02 -3.39
C SER A 148 24.23 -8.53 -3.56
N SER A 149 24.03 -9.05 -4.78
CA SER A 149 24.28 -10.46 -5.17
C SER A 149 25.63 -10.60 -5.85
#